data_AF-A0A3N6EBW6-F1
#
_entry.id   AF-A0A3N6EBW6-F1
#
_cell.length_a   1.000
_cell.length_b   1.000
_cell.length_c   1.000
_cell.angle_alpha   90.00
_cell.angle_beta   90.00
_cell.angle_gamma   90.00
#
_symmetry.space_group_name_H-M   'P 1'
#
loop_
_entity.id
_entity.type
_entity.pdbx_description
1 polymer ?
#
loop_
_entity_poly.entity_id
_entity_poly.type
_entity_poly.pdbx_seq_one_letter_code
_entity_poly.pdbx_strand_id
1 'polypeptide(L)'
;MCLEGVPAATALHWLHSDPLAALYGQIGGLVRDGGVFMNADHMIDTGTPRINAAERAHRHAAMDRAKAAGALDWAAWWAVAAADPVLAGPTAERFAIYGEHADGDMPSADWHARTLRASGFAEARAVWASPSDTMVLAVK
;
A
#
# COMPACT_ATOMS: atom_id res chain seq x y z
N MET A 1 -3.37 -9.28 24.52
CA MET A 1 -4.09 -9.97 23.43
C MET A 1 -3.16 -9.93 22.23
N CYS A 2 -2.62 -11.07 21.82
CA CYS A 2 -1.70 -11.13 20.67
C CYS A 2 -2.47 -11.57 19.43
N LEU A 3 -2.10 -11.06 18.25
CA LEU A 3 -2.81 -11.32 16.99
C LEU A 3 -2.24 -12.55 16.28
N GLU A 4 -3.13 -13.33 15.64
CA GLU A 4 -2.79 -14.51 14.81
C GLU A 4 -2.25 -14.10 13.43
N GLY A 5 -2.84 -13.05 12.85
CA GLY A 5 -2.55 -12.57 11.51
C GLY A 5 -2.89 -11.10 11.36
N VAL A 6 -2.00 -10.32 10.74
CA VAL A 6 -2.22 -8.90 10.43
C VAL A 6 -2.02 -8.67 8.93
N PRO A 7 -3.11 -8.48 8.15
CA PRO A 7 -3.00 -8.09 6.74
C PRO A 7 -2.93 -6.58 6.58
N ALA A 8 -2.09 -6.12 5.66
CA ALA A 8 -2.11 -4.77 5.10
C ALA A 8 -2.15 -4.88 3.57
N ALA A 9 -3.00 -4.07 2.93
CA ALA A 9 -3.17 -4.06 1.49
C ALA A 9 -3.21 -2.61 0.98
N THR A 10 -2.25 -2.25 0.13
CA THR A 10 -2.14 -0.93 -0.55
C THR A 10 -2.28 0.26 0.40
N ALA A 11 -1.71 0.13 1.60
CA ALA A 11 -1.91 1.07 2.70
C ALA A 11 -0.60 1.59 3.30
N LEU A 12 0.50 0.85 3.15
CA LEU A 12 1.76 1.17 3.81
C LEU A 12 2.67 2.04 2.95
N HIS A 13 2.47 2.07 1.62
CA HIS A 13 3.17 2.99 0.71
C HIS A 13 2.87 4.48 0.97
N TRP A 14 1.87 4.79 1.80
CA TRP A 14 1.57 6.16 2.24
C TRP A 14 2.49 6.63 3.39
N LEU A 15 3.30 5.73 3.95
CA LEU A 15 4.25 6.05 5.01
C LEU A 15 5.67 6.19 4.42
N HIS A 16 6.42 7.15 4.94
CA HIS A 16 7.87 7.16 4.74
C HIS A 16 8.53 5.95 5.43
N SER A 17 9.72 5.59 4.94
CA SER A 17 10.45 4.39 5.36
C SER A 17 10.70 4.34 6.88
N ASP A 18 11.00 5.48 7.51
CA ASP A 18 11.26 5.57 8.95
C ASP A 18 10.01 5.32 9.81
N PRO A 19 8.87 6.04 9.62
CA PRO A 19 7.59 5.70 10.24
C PRO A 19 7.14 4.26 9.98
N LEU A 20 7.37 3.74 8.77
CA LEU A 20 7.03 2.37 8.40
C LEU A 20 7.86 1.34 9.17
N ALA A 21 9.16 1.58 9.33
CA ALA A 21 10.03 0.73 10.16
C ALA A 21 9.60 0.75 11.63
N ALA A 22 9.21 1.92 12.16
CA ALA A 22 8.67 2.04 13.51
C ALA A 22 7.37 1.22 13.67
N LEU A 23 6.46 1.30 12.70
CA LEU A 23 5.25 0.50 12.65
C LEU A 23 5.56 -1.01 12.67
N TYR A 24 6.54 -1.46 11.88
CA TYR A 24 6.95 -2.87 11.89
C TYR A 24 7.50 -3.31 13.26
N GLY A 25 8.23 -2.45 13.97
CA GLY A 25 8.64 -2.71 15.35
C GLY A 25 7.44 -2.89 16.30
N GLN A 26 6.42 -2.05 16.16
CA GLN A 26 5.19 -2.16 16.96
C GLN A 26 4.41 -3.44 16.64
N ILE A 27 4.22 -3.75 15.37
CA ILE A 27 3.57 -4.99 14.92
C ILE A 27 4.34 -6.21 15.43
N GLY A 28 5.67 -6.18 15.33
CA GLY A 28 6.55 -7.21 15.87
C GLY A 28 6.31 -7.46 17.36
N GLY A 29 6.01 -6.44 18.16
CA GLY A 29 5.64 -6.60 19.58
C GLY A 29 4.25 -7.21 19.82
N LEU A 30 3.33 -7.14 18.85
CA LEU A 30 1.92 -7.55 19.00
C LEU A 30 1.62 -8.94 18.42
N VAL A 31 2.36 -9.35 17.39
CA VAL A 31 2.23 -10.70 16.81
C VAL A 31 2.81 -11.71 17.80
N ARG A 32 2.10 -12.82 18.02
CA ARG A 32 2.60 -13.93 18.85
C ARG A 32 3.62 -14.77 18.10
N ASP A 33 4.42 -15.55 18.81
CA ASP A 33 5.31 -16.53 18.18
C ASP A 33 4.49 -17.54 17.36
N GLY A 34 4.94 -17.81 16.13
CA GLY A 34 4.23 -18.58 15.12
C GLY A 34 3.10 -17.83 14.39
N GLY A 35 2.84 -16.57 14.74
CA GLY A 35 1.89 -15.71 14.05
C GLY A 35 2.48 -15.08 12.78
N VAL A 36 1.62 -14.47 11.96
CA VAL A 36 2.03 -13.92 10.66
C VAL A 36 1.66 -12.46 10.43
N PHE A 37 2.47 -11.77 9.64
CA PHE A 37 2.15 -10.46 9.07
C PHE A 37 2.25 -10.54 7.55
N MET A 38 1.29 -9.94 6.84
CA MET A 38 1.31 -9.88 5.37
C MET A 38 1.11 -8.45 4.90
N ASN A 39 2.00 -7.98 4.04
CA ASN A 39 1.88 -6.69 3.35
C ASN A 39 1.82 -6.91 1.85
N ALA A 40 0.68 -6.61 1.22
CA ALA A 40 0.55 -6.53 -0.22
C ALA A 40 0.53 -5.06 -0.64
N ASP A 41 1.55 -4.58 -1.34
CA ASP A 41 1.70 -3.15 -1.61
C ASP A 41 2.45 -2.85 -2.92
N HIS A 42 2.48 -1.58 -3.30
CA HIS A 42 3.27 -1.05 -4.41
C HIS A 42 4.77 -1.20 -4.11
N MET A 43 5.36 -2.24 -4.69
CA MET A 43 6.76 -2.62 -4.50
C MET A 43 7.34 -3.00 -5.87
N ILE A 44 7.65 -1.98 -6.67
CA ILE A 44 8.11 -2.18 -8.05
C ILE A 44 9.55 -2.69 -8.05
N ASP A 45 9.81 -3.79 -8.77
CA ASP A 45 11.17 -4.24 -9.05
C ASP A 45 11.81 -3.35 -10.14
N THR A 46 12.71 -2.47 -9.71
CA THR A 46 13.43 -1.54 -10.60
C THR A 46 14.41 -2.23 -11.54
N GLY A 47 14.75 -3.51 -11.31
CA GLY A 47 15.55 -4.34 -12.20
C GLY A 47 14.83 -4.75 -13.49
N THR A 48 13.53 -4.48 -13.62
CA THR A 48 12.70 -4.89 -14.77
C THR A 48 12.11 -3.73 -15.58
N PRO A 49 12.91 -2.72 -16.00
CA PRO A 49 12.38 -1.45 -16.53
C PRO A 49 11.49 -1.60 -17.77
N ARG A 50 11.75 -2.58 -18.64
CA ARG A 50 10.91 -2.84 -19.82
C ARG A 50 9.55 -3.42 -19.46
N ILE A 51 9.50 -4.29 -18.45
CA ILE A 51 8.24 -4.87 -17.94
C ILE A 51 7.43 -3.76 -17.27
N ASN A 52 8.07 -2.93 -16.45
CA ASN A 52 7.44 -1.80 -15.78
C ASN A 52 6.86 -0.79 -16.78
N ALA A 53 7.56 -0.51 -17.88
CA ALA A 53 7.05 0.35 -18.93
C ALA A 53 5.84 -0.24 -19.64
N ALA A 54 5.85 -1.55 -19.93
CA ALA A 54 4.76 -2.24 -20.60
C ALA A 54 3.51 -2.32 -19.71
N GLU A 55 3.65 -2.66 -18.42
CA GLU A 55 2.55 -2.64 -17.45
C GLU A 55 1.95 -1.24 -17.34
N ARG A 56 2.80 -0.21 -17.17
CA ARG A 56 2.36 1.18 -17.05
C ARG A 56 1.56 1.62 -18.27
N ALA A 57 2.05 1.31 -19.47
CA ALA A 57 1.36 1.63 -20.72
C ALA A 57 0.01 0.90 -20.82
N HIS A 58 -0.04 -0.37 -20.46
CA HIS A 58 -1.26 -1.16 -20.45
C HIS A 58 -2.30 -0.58 -19.46
N ARG A 59 -1.88 -0.28 -18.23
CA ARG A 59 -2.71 0.30 -17.18
C ARG A 59 -3.24 1.68 -17.57
N HIS A 60 -2.40 2.57 -18.08
CA HIS A 60 -2.85 3.88 -18.55
C HIS A 60 -3.86 3.77 -19.71
N ALA A 61 -3.61 2.89 -20.69
CA ALA A 61 -4.56 2.68 -21.76
C ALA A 61 -5.92 2.15 -21.25
N ALA A 62 -5.92 1.31 -20.21
CA ALA A 62 -7.16 0.86 -19.57
C ALA A 62 -7.88 2.00 -18.84
N MET A 63 -7.14 2.84 -18.11
CA MET A 63 -7.68 4.03 -17.45
C MET A 63 -8.29 5.01 -18.45
N ASP A 64 -7.62 5.26 -19.57
CA ASP A 64 -8.12 6.17 -20.62
C ASP A 64 -9.42 5.65 -21.25
N ARG A 65 -9.50 4.34 -21.51
CA ARG A 65 -10.75 3.71 -21.99
C ARG A 65 -11.87 3.83 -20.96
N ALA A 66 -11.57 3.62 -19.68
CA ALA A 66 -12.57 3.76 -18.61
C ALA A 66 -13.08 5.21 -18.52
N LYS A 67 -12.18 6.20 -18.58
CA LYS A 67 -12.54 7.62 -18.60
C LYS A 67 -13.39 7.98 -19.82
N ALA A 68 -13.02 7.49 -21.00
CA ALA A 68 -13.80 7.67 -22.22
C ALA A 68 -15.21 7.03 -22.12
N ALA A 69 -15.35 5.96 -21.32
CA ALA A 69 -16.63 5.32 -21.00
C ALA A 69 -17.39 6.00 -19.84
N GLY A 70 -16.90 7.13 -19.32
CA GLY A 70 -17.56 7.93 -18.28
C GLY A 70 -17.10 7.64 -16.85
N ALA A 71 -16.04 6.85 -16.64
CA ALA A 71 -15.45 6.72 -15.31
C ALA A 71 -14.87 8.06 -14.85
N LEU A 72 -15.17 8.44 -13.61
CA LEU A 72 -14.62 9.64 -13.00
C LEU A 72 -13.13 9.45 -12.72
N ASP A 73 -12.34 10.51 -12.90
CA ASP A 73 -11.02 10.57 -12.29
C ASP A 73 -11.13 10.86 -10.78
N TRP A 74 -9.99 10.84 -10.09
CA TRP A 74 -9.95 10.98 -8.64
C TRP A 74 -10.54 12.31 -8.14
N ALA A 75 -10.21 13.41 -8.81
CA ALA A 75 -10.69 14.73 -8.43
C ALA A 75 -12.20 14.86 -8.68
N ALA A 76 -12.67 14.41 -9.84
CA ALA A 76 -14.09 14.41 -10.17
C ALA A 76 -14.90 13.51 -9.23
N TRP A 77 -14.35 12.35 -8.84
CA TRP A 77 -14.99 11.47 -7.87
C TRP A 77 -15.16 12.14 -6.51
N TRP A 78 -14.11 12.80 -5.99
CA TRP A 78 -14.21 13.55 -4.74
C TRP A 78 -15.17 14.72 -4.81
N ALA A 79 -15.26 15.41 -5.95
CA ALA A 79 -16.25 16.47 -6.15
C ALA A 79 -17.68 15.94 -6.06
N VAL A 80 -17.95 14.74 -6.61
CA VAL A 80 -19.24 14.06 -6.46
C VAL A 80 -19.50 13.68 -4.99
N ALA A 81 -18.52 13.11 -4.29
CA ALA A 81 -18.65 12.77 -2.88
C ALA A 81 -18.90 14.01 -1.99
N ALA A 82 -18.27 15.14 -2.30
CA ALA A 82 -18.46 16.40 -1.58
C ALA A 82 -19.83 17.03 -1.82
N ALA A 83 -20.48 16.74 -2.96
CA ALA A 83 -21.81 17.23 -3.29
C ALA A 83 -22.95 16.34 -2.74
N ASP A 84 -22.65 15.13 -2.31
CA ASP A 84 -23.63 14.20 -1.77
C ASP A 84 -24.04 14.60 -0.33
N PRO A 85 -25.35 14.68 0.00
CA PRO A 85 -25.81 15.15 1.31
C PRO A 85 -25.32 14.33 2.51
N VAL A 86 -25.01 13.05 2.32
CA VAL A 86 -24.53 12.14 3.37
C VAL A 86 -23.00 12.18 3.47
N LEU A 87 -22.32 12.27 2.32
CA LEU A 87 -20.85 12.20 2.24
C LEU A 87 -20.15 13.56 2.36
N ALA A 88 -20.85 14.68 2.18
CA ALA A 88 -20.26 16.02 2.19
C ALA A 88 -19.48 16.33 3.49
N GLY A 89 -20.08 16.04 4.66
CA GLY A 89 -19.44 16.26 5.96
C GLY A 89 -18.16 15.44 6.15
N PRO A 90 -18.21 14.10 6.05
CA PRO A 90 -17.03 13.25 6.15
C PRO A 90 -15.95 13.58 5.10
N THR A 91 -16.35 13.96 3.89
CA THR A 91 -15.42 14.38 2.84
C THR A 91 -14.65 15.63 3.25
N ALA A 92 -15.34 16.66 3.76
CA ALA A 92 -14.70 17.87 4.24
C ALA A 92 -13.72 17.61 5.39
N GLU A 93 -14.11 16.76 6.35
CA GLU A 93 -13.25 16.38 7.48
C GLU A 93 -11.99 15.64 7.00
N ARG A 94 -12.13 14.69 6.07
CA ARG A 94 -11.01 13.96 5.46
C ARG A 94 -10.00 14.90 4.80
N PHE A 95 -10.45 15.89 4.03
CA PHE A 95 -9.56 16.87 3.41
C PHE A 95 -8.90 17.80 4.43
N ALA A 96 -9.58 18.15 5.52
CA ALA A 96 -8.98 18.95 6.59
C ALA A 96 -7.85 18.21 7.32
N ILE A 97 -7.95 16.89 7.45
CA ILE A 97 -6.94 16.06 8.11
C ILE A 97 -5.78 15.70 7.17
N TYR A 98 -6.08 15.28 5.94
CA TYR A 98 -5.11 14.64 5.06
C TYR A 98 -4.71 15.46 3.83
N GLY A 99 -5.38 16.58 3.54
CA GLY A 99 -5.12 17.37 2.34
C GLY A 99 -5.41 16.61 1.04
N GLU A 100 -4.78 17.03 -0.06
CA GLU A 100 -5.02 16.46 -1.40
C GLU A 100 -4.26 15.16 -1.66
N HIS A 101 -3.07 15.00 -1.05
CA HIS A 101 -2.20 13.84 -1.25
C HIS A 101 -1.32 13.62 -0.02
N ALA A 102 -1.10 12.36 0.34
CA ALA A 102 -0.01 11.99 1.22
C ALA A 102 1.09 11.38 0.35
N ASP A 103 2.29 11.97 0.36
CA ASP A 103 3.44 11.36 -0.28
C ASP A 103 4.07 10.38 0.72
N GLY A 104 4.26 9.13 0.31
CA GLY A 104 5.04 8.14 1.05
C GLY A 104 6.16 7.57 0.19
N ASP A 105 6.95 6.69 0.77
CA ASP A 105 8.00 5.99 0.03
C ASP A 105 7.45 4.71 -0.60
N MET A 106 8.12 4.19 -1.63
CA MET A 106 7.86 2.83 -2.16
C MET A 106 9.11 1.95 -1.99
N PRO A 107 9.40 1.46 -0.77
CA PRO A 107 10.52 0.57 -0.56
C PRO A 107 10.39 -0.74 -1.36
N SER A 108 11.53 -1.35 -1.68
CA SER A 108 11.52 -2.65 -2.36
C SER A 108 11.03 -3.77 -1.43
N ALA A 109 10.56 -4.87 -2.01
CA ALA A 109 10.19 -6.06 -1.24
C ALA A 109 11.35 -6.60 -0.37
N ASP A 110 12.60 -6.46 -0.84
CA ASP A 110 13.78 -6.80 -0.05
C ASP A 110 13.93 -5.89 1.18
N TRP A 111 13.72 -4.59 1.03
CA TRP A 111 13.72 -3.65 2.16
C TRP A 111 12.67 -4.08 3.18
N HIS A 112 11.42 -4.34 2.76
CA HIS A 112 10.36 -4.80 3.66
C HIS A 112 10.75 -6.08 4.39
N ALA A 113 11.28 -7.07 3.68
CA ALA A 113 11.69 -8.34 4.25
C ALA A 113 12.86 -8.21 5.25
N ARG A 114 13.82 -7.31 4.99
CA ARG A 114 14.92 -7.05 5.94
C ARG A 114 14.45 -6.29 7.17
N THR A 115 13.61 -5.26 6.98
CA THR A 115 13.07 -4.46 8.07
C THR A 115 12.19 -5.31 8.99
N LEU A 116 11.30 -6.15 8.45
CA LEU A 116 10.47 -7.06 9.24
C LEU A 116 11.31 -8.03 10.09
N ARG A 117 12.36 -8.61 9.52
CA ARG A 117 13.27 -9.48 10.30
C ARG A 117 13.97 -8.70 11.42
N ALA A 118 14.44 -7.48 11.14
CA ALA A 118 15.03 -6.61 12.15
C ALA A 118 14.03 -6.20 13.25
N SER A 119 12.73 -6.24 12.96
CA SER A 119 11.64 -6.00 13.90
C SER A 119 11.20 -7.23 14.71
N GLY A 120 11.92 -8.34 14.62
CA GLY A 120 11.70 -9.52 15.46
C GLY A 120 10.87 -10.65 14.82
N PHE A 121 10.63 -10.60 13.51
CA PHE A 121 10.11 -11.75 12.76
C PHE A 121 11.25 -12.72 12.40
N ALA A 122 11.08 -14.03 12.60
CA ALA A 122 12.09 -15.03 12.25
C ALA A 122 12.34 -15.13 10.74
N GLU A 123 11.26 -15.08 9.94
CA GLU A 123 11.31 -15.21 8.48
C GLU A 123 10.49 -14.11 7.82
N ALA A 124 10.97 -13.58 6.68
CA ALA A 124 10.17 -12.68 5.85
C ALA A 124 10.60 -12.76 4.38
N ARG A 125 9.66 -12.88 3.45
CA ARG A 125 9.97 -12.89 2.01
C ARG A 125 8.78 -12.46 1.16
N ALA A 126 9.06 -12.05 -0.07
CA ALA A 126 8.03 -11.98 -1.10
C ALA A 126 7.45 -13.38 -1.36
N VAL A 127 6.12 -13.49 -1.43
CA VAL A 127 5.37 -14.74 -1.69
C VAL A 127 4.48 -14.65 -2.93
N TRP A 128 4.26 -13.44 -3.44
CA TRP A 128 3.57 -13.16 -4.71
C TRP A 128 4.05 -11.82 -5.27
N ALA A 129 4.14 -11.69 -6.59
CA ALA A 129 4.47 -10.44 -7.25
C ALA A 129 3.76 -10.30 -8.60
N SER A 130 3.26 -9.11 -8.89
CA SER A 130 3.02 -8.56 -10.22
C SER A 130 4.13 -7.54 -10.54
N PRO A 131 4.16 -6.95 -11.75
CA PRO A 131 5.10 -5.87 -12.04
C PRO A 131 4.92 -4.61 -11.16
N SER A 132 3.71 -4.34 -10.66
CA SER A 132 3.38 -3.15 -9.87
C SER A 132 3.33 -3.40 -8.37
N ASP A 133 2.96 -4.62 -7.96
CA ASP A 133 2.59 -4.95 -6.59
C ASP A 133 3.30 -6.23 -6.13
N THR A 134 3.77 -6.25 -4.89
CA THR A 134 4.36 -7.45 -4.28
C THR A 134 3.72 -7.69 -2.92
N MET A 135 3.54 -8.97 -2.58
CA MET A 135 3.14 -9.40 -1.24
C MET A 135 4.33 -9.99 -0.50
N VAL A 136 4.65 -9.40 0.66
CA VAL A 136 5.63 -9.92 1.62
C VAL A 136 4.90 -10.57 2.77
N LEU A 137 5.26 -11.82 3.08
CA LEU A 137 4.83 -12.56 4.25
C LEU A 137 5.98 -12.61 5.25
N ALA A 138 5.68 -12.33 6.52
CA ALA A 138 6.57 -12.53 7.64
C ALA A 138 5.96 -13.47 8.67
N VAL A 139 6.78 -14.36 9.22
CA VAL A 139 6.43 -15.32 10.29
C VAL A 139 7.28 -14.97 11.49
N LYS A 140 6.64 -14.87 12.66
CA LYS A 140 7.32 -14.54 13.91
C LYS A 140 7.90 -15.77 14.58
#